data_AF-A0A432ID85-F1
#
_entry.id   AF-A0A432ID85-F1
#
_cell.length_a   1.000
_cell.length_b   1.000
_cell.length_c   1.000
_cell.angle_alpha   90.00
_cell.angle_beta   90.00
_cell.angle_gamma   90.00
#
_symmetry.space_group_name_H-M   'P 1'
#
loop_
_entity.id
_entity.type
_entity.pdbx_description
1 polymer ?
#
loop_
_entity_poly.entity_id
_entity_poly.type
_entity_poly.pdbx_seq_one_letter_code
_entity_poly.pdbx_strand_id
1 'polypeptide(L)' 'GLCDAGDPDDDNDGVADGDDSAPLDNTQCRDVDGDGCDDCSSGTDNPANDGTDTDGEDSATLATRTMTTMV' A
#
# COMPACT_ATOMS: atom_id res chain seq x y z
N GLY A 1 -13.61 -9.93 17.16
CA GLY A 1 -13.02 -10.02 15.82
C GLY A 1 -12.80 -11.47 15.52
N LEU A 2 -12.54 -11.79 14.26
CA LEU A 2 -11.82 -12.99 13.93
C LEU A 2 -10.43 -12.92 14.61
N CYS A 3 -9.82 -14.07 14.83
CA CYS A 3 -8.40 -14.12 15.15
C CYS A 3 -7.67 -14.24 13.80
N ASP A 4 -6.37 -13.92 13.78
CA ASP A 4 -5.51 -14.01 12.58
C ASP A 4 -5.70 -15.36 11.83
N ALA A 5 -6.00 -16.41 12.59
CA ALA A 5 -6.50 -17.66 12.03
C ALA A 5 -7.92 -17.52 11.44
N GLY A 6 -8.00 -17.02 10.20
CA GLY A 6 -9.21 -16.99 9.37
C GLY A 6 -9.84 -15.61 9.21
N ASP A 7 -9.20 -14.53 9.64
CA ASP A 7 -9.38 -13.24 8.98
C ASP A 7 -8.80 -13.36 7.56
N PRO A 8 -9.45 -12.80 6.53
CA PRO A 8 -8.85 -12.69 5.20
C PRO A 8 -7.97 -11.44 5.03
N ASP A 9 -7.88 -10.60 6.07
CA ASP A 9 -7.16 -9.32 6.15
C ASP A 9 -6.79 -9.12 7.64
N ASP A 10 -5.65 -9.69 8.04
CA ASP A 10 -5.25 -9.84 9.44
C ASP A 10 -4.84 -8.51 10.09
N ASP A 11 -4.42 -7.50 9.33
CA ASP A 11 -4.00 -6.18 9.83
C ASP A 11 -4.98 -5.03 9.49
N ASN A 12 -6.02 -5.34 8.72
CA ASN A 12 -7.13 -4.45 8.36
C ASN A 12 -6.68 -3.19 7.62
N ASP A 13 -5.66 -3.30 6.76
CA ASP A 13 -5.30 -2.23 5.83
C ASP A 13 -6.19 -2.18 4.58
N GLY A 14 -7.00 -3.21 4.33
CA GLY A 14 -7.90 -3.30 3.18
C GLY A 14 -7.35 -4.10 1.99
N VAL A 15 -6.13 -4.66 2.11
CA VAL A 15 -5.58 -5.68 1.23
C VAL A 15 -5.79 -7.05 1.86
N ALA A 16 -6.14 -8.05 1.06
CA ALA A 16 -6.29 -9.41 1.57
C ALA A 16 -4.91 -10.05 1.79
N ASP A 17 -4.75 -10.88 2.82
CA ASP A 17 -3.46 -11.52 3.19
C ASP A 17 -2.76 -12.24 2.02
N GLY A 18 -3.53 -12.72 1.04
CA GLY A 18 -3.00 -13.42 -0.13
C GLY A 18 -2.39 -12.52 -1.20
N ASP A 19 -2.76 -11.24 -1.21
CA ASP A 19 -2.27 -10.19 -2.12
C ASP A 19 -1.40 -9.16 -1.38
N ASP A 20 -1.18 -9.37 -0.09
CA ASP A 20 -0.42 -8.52 0.83
C ASP A 20 1.00 -9.11 1.06
N SER A 21 2.02 -8.28 0.90
CA SER A 21 3.42 -8.65 1.18
C SER A 21 3.78 -8.66 2.67
N ALA A 22 3.00 -7.97 3.51
CA ALA A 22 3.13 -7.94 4.96
C ALA A 22 1.78 -8.08 5.68
N PRO A 23 1.12 -9.27 5.65
CA PRO A 23 -0.24 -9.51 6.18
C PRO A 23 -0.51 -9.21 7.66
N LEU A 24 0.48 -8.74 8.42
CA LEU A 24 0.35 -8.45 9.85
C LEU A 24 0.81 -7.01 10.17
N ASP A 25 1.11 -6.21 9.16
CA ASP A 25 1.63 -4.84 9.27
C ASP A 25 0.89 -3.93 8.30
N ASN A 26 -0.14 -3.27 8.83
CA ASN A 26 -1.05 -2.41 8.07
C ASN A 26 -0.40 -1.20 7.39
N THR A 27 0.91 -1.01 7.53
CA THR A 27 1.68 0.07 6.90
C THR A 27 2.48 -0.37 5.67
N GLN A 28 2.46 -1.66 5.34
CA GLN A 28 3.18 -2.25 4.20
C GLN A 28 2.27 -3.25 3.53
N CYS A 29 2.12 -3.20 2.20
CA CYS A 29 1.29 -4.19 1.53
C CYS A 29 1.75 -4.52 0.11
N ARG A 30 1.82 -3.52 -0.76
CA ARG A 30 2.23 -3.64 -2.17
C ARG A 30 2.41 -2.24 -2.75
N ASP A 31 2.95 -2.17 -3.95
CA ASP A 31 3.12 -0.95 -4.74
C ASP A 31 2.48 -1.19 -6.12
N VAL A 32 1.18 -0.89 -6.25
CA VAL A 32 0.42 -1.20 -7.48
C VAL A 32 0.70 -0.21 -8.61
N ASP A 33 0.94 1.05 -8.27
CA ASP A 33 1.19 2.09 -9.27
C ASP A 33 2.68 2.23 -9.65
N GLY A 34 3.56 1.57 -8.89
CA GLY A 34 4.98 1.42 -9.17
C GLY A 34 5.77 2.70 -8.90
N ASP A 35 5.29 3.55 -7.99
CA ASP A 35 5.92 4.83 -7.67
C ASP A 35 7.01 4.73 -6.60
N GLY A 36 7.14 3.55 -5.98
CA GLY A 36 8.14 3.21 -4.97
C GLY A 36 7.68 3.42 -3.53
N CYS A 37 6.45 3.90 -3.30
CA CYS A 37 5.80 3.91 -1.99
C CYS A 37 4.98 2.62 -1.77
N ASP A 38 4.81 2.23 -0.51
CA ASP A 38 3.83 1.20 -0.15
C ASP A 38 2.43 1.80 -0.17
N ASP A 39 1.51 1.20 -0.93
CA ASP A 39 0.11 1.62 -1.07
C ASP A 39 -0.60 1.78 0.30
N CYS A 40 -0.13 1.03 1.30
CA CYS A 40 -0.67 1.01 2.66
C CYS A 40 0.12 1.85 3.68
N SER A 41 1.09 2.66 3.26
CA SER A 41 1.92 3.51 4.16
C SER A 41 1.11 4.35 5.17
N SER A 42 -0.13 4.69 4.81
CA SER A 42 -1.05 5.49 5.62
C SER A 42 -1.85 4.66 6.64
N GLY A 43 -1.65 3.34 6.68
CA GLY A 43 -2.44 2.39 7.48
C GLY A 43 -3.60 1.77 6.72
N THR A 44 -3.78 2.10 5.43
CA THR A 44 -4.87 1.64 4.56
C THR A 44 -4.49 1.68 3.08
N ASP A 45 -4.98 0.74 2.28
CA ASP A 45 -4.81 0.63 0.83
C ASP A 45 -5.23 1.91 0.10
N ASN A 46 -4.24 2.63 -0.42
CA ASN A 46 -4.43 3.84 -1.20
C ASN A 46 -3.33 4.00 -2.26
N PRO A 47 -3.39 3.23 -3.36
CA PRO A 47 -2.35 3.19 -4.39
C PRO A 47 -2.14 4.47 -5.21
N ALA A 48 -2.77 5.59 -4.83
CA ALA A 48 -2.67 6.85 -5.57
C ALA A 48 -2.35 8.05 -4.67
N ASN A 49 -2.36 7.86 -3.36
CA ASN A 49 -2.17 8.92 -2.37
C ASN A 49 -1.69 8.31 -1.04
N ASP A 50 -0.67 7.48 -1.14
CA ASP A 50 0.12 6.83 -0.09
C ASP A 50 1.35 7.67 0.32
N GLY A 51 1.30 8.97 0.07
CA GLY A 51 2.23 9.94 0.62
C GLY A 51 3.40 10.28 -0.29
N THR A 52 4.17 11.28 0.12
CA THR A 52 5.40 11.69 -0.56
C THR A 52 6.58 11.15 0.20
N ASP A 53 7.49 10.42 -0.44
CA ASP A 53 8.78 10.04 0.14
C ASP A 53 9.45 11.27 0.78
N THR A 54 9.70 11.17 2.09
CA THR A 54 10.28 12.26 2.89
C THR A 54 11.63 11.90 3.51
N ASP A 55 12.07 10.65 3.42
CA ASP A 55 13.40 10.23 3.86
C ASP A 55 14.43 10.13 2.72
N GLY A 56 13.98 10.24 1.45
CA GLY A 56 14.82 10.66 0.33
C GLY A 56 15.80 9.59 -0.15
N GLU A 57 15.54 8.35 0.22
CA GLU A 57 16.38 7.22 -0.14
C GLU A 57 16.01 6.68 -1.55
N ASP A 58 14.76 6.86 -1.99
CA ASP A 58 14.25 6.29 -3.24
C ASP A 58 13.28 7.26 -3.93
N SER A 59 13.47 7.56 -5.23
CA SER A 59 12.81 8.69 -5.92
C SER A 59 11.28 8.57 -6.11
N ALA A 60 10.48 8.64 -5.05
CA ALA A 60 9.02 8.75 -5.14
C ALA A 60 8.63 10.21 -5.47
N THR A 61 8.81 10.56 -6.74
CA THR A 61 8.20 11.75 -7.33
C THR A 61 7.02 11.31 -8.17
N LEU A 62 5.88 11.02 -7.53
CA LEU A 62 4.68 11.86 -7.55
C LEU A 62 3.46 11.06 -7.07
N ALA A 63 3.05 11.26 -5.80
CA ALA A 63 1.75 10.88 -5.20
C ALA A 63 0.52 11.55 -5.88
N THR A 64 0.61 11.79 -7.18
CA THR A 64 -0.39 12.45 -8.03
C THR A 64 -0.11 12.29 -9.54
N ARG A 65 0.92 11.56 -10.01
CA ARG A 65 1.01 11.27 -11.47
C ARG A 65 0.26 10.01 -11.78
N THR A 66 -1.05 10.12 -11.61
CA THR A 66 -2.01 9.74 -12.64
C THR A 66 -1.45 8.67 -13.60
N MET A 67 -1.73 7.41 -13.29
CA MET A 67 -2.16 6.45 -14.31
C MET A 67 -3.49 6.92 -14.97
N THR A 68 -3.64 8.22 -15.22
CA THR A 68 -4.53 8.72 -16.27
C THR A 68 -3.79 8.43 -17.56
N THR A 69 -4.09 7.24 -18.07
CA THR A 69 -4.16 6.98 -19.51
C THR A 69 -2.81 6.57 -20.16
N MET A 70 -2.61 5.26 -20.31
CA MET A 70 -1.94 4.76 -21.52
C MET A 70 -2.90 4.89 -22.73
N VAL A 71 -3.11 6.14 -23.18
CA VAL A 71 -3.10 6.58 -24.58
C VAL A 71 -2.40 7.92 -24.67
#